data_AF-A0A1B8ZFB7-F1
#
_entry.id   AF-A0A1B8ZFB7-F1
#
_cell.length_a   1.000
_cell.length_b   1.000
_cell.length_c   1.000
_cell.angle_alpha   90.00
_cell.angle_beta   90.00
_cell.angle_gamma   90.00
#
_symmetry.space_group_name_H-M   'P 1'
#
loop_
_entity.id
_entity.type
_entity.pdbx_description
1 polymer ?
#
loop_
_entity_poly.entity_id
_entity_poly.type
_entity_poly.pdbx_seq_one_letter_code
_entity_poly.pdbx_strand_id
1 'polypeptide(L)'
;MKKISVLVLAICSTAVFAQKVSDYKYVVIPEKFQTFKNSSFGLEASLAKALKGKKYEVLTEAMDTWPAEARDNSCNVVNAEVINDKSLFTNKVILQFKDCSKKVIFESKGRSDIKEFEEGFADALKQALTTVGNSSPVAMLPARTSEVTQNVQKTVSESPVSSAAPSANIYSNGKSELQKIQVDNSQFILASSGSSVPFAVFKTTSKKDVFIVKLADGNTTIGYFENGNIVIDIPQADGRSSKEVFKGK
;
A
#
# COMPACT_ATOMS: atom_id res chain seq x y z
N MET A 1 17.49 45.48 -19.91
CA MET A 1 16.84 44.33 -20.58
C MET A 1 17.87 43.25 -20.87
N LYS A 2 17.48 41.95 -20.86
CA LYS A 2 18.31 40.73 -21.10
C LYS A 2 18.94 40.00 -19.89
N LYS A 3 18.29 39.85 -18.73
CA LYS A 3 18.66 38.75 -17.78
C LYS A 3 17.48 38.07 -17.07
N ILE A 4 16.27 38.62 -17.16
CA ILE A 4 15.08 38.06 -16.48
C ILE A 4 14.38 37.00 -17.34
N SER A 5 14.70 36.90 -18.64
CA SER A 5 14.02 35.98 -19.56
C SER A 5 14.43 34.50 -19.44
N VAL A 6 15.45 34.16 -18.65
CA VAL A 6 15.97 32.78 -18.56
C VAL A 6 15.37 31.99 -17.40
N LEU A 7 14.73 32.64 -16.42
CA LEU A 7 14.18 31.95 -15.25
C LEU A 7 12.77 31.34 -15.48
N VAL A 8 12.10 31.68 -16.58
CA VAL A 8 10.71 31.24 -16.85
C VAL A 8 10.66 29.90 -17.62
N LEU A 9 11.79 29.40 -18.12
CA LEU A 9 11.85 28.17 -18.94
C LEU A 9 12.27 26.90 -18.16
N ALA A 10 12.19 26.92 -16.83
CA ALA A 10 12.55 25.78 -15.96
C ALA A 10 11.33 25.15 -15.27
N ILE A 11 10.15 25.20 -15.90
CA ILE A 11 8.91 24.54 -15.42
C ILE A 11 8.57 23.31 -16.30
N CYS A 12 9.51 22.85 -17.14
CA CYS A 12 9.31 21.65 -17.94
C CYS A 12 9.39 20.39 -17.06
N SER A 13 8.20 19.81 -16.85
CA SER A 13 7.97 18.37 -16.91
C SER A 13 8.29 17.54 -15.66
N THR A 14 7.68 17.86 -14.52
CA THR A 14 7.26 16.77 -13.63
C THR A 14 6.00 16.16 -14.24
N ALA A 15 6.17 15.23 -15.18
CA ALA A 15 5.09 14.34 -15.59
C ALA A 15 4.74 13.49 -14.38
N VAL A 16 3.77 13.95 -13.58
CA VAL A 16 3.10 13.10 -12.60
C VAL A 16 2.34 12.08 -13.45
N PHE A 17 2.89 10.88 -13.58
CA PHE A 17 2.15 9.74 -14.10
C PHE A 17 0.99 9.50 -13.12
N ALA A 18 -0.16 10.10 -13.42
CA ALA A 18 -1.38 9.80 -12.72
C ALA A 18 -1.76 8.36 -13.07
N GLN A 19 -1.58 7.45 -12.11
CA GLN A 19 -1.99 6.05 -12.25
C GLN A 19 -3.49 6.00 -12.52
N LYS A 20 -3.90 5.41 -13.64
CA LYS A 20 -5.31 5.23 -13.97
C LYS A 20 -5.76 3.89 -13.45
N VAL A 21 -7.02 3.79 -13.00
CA VAL A 21 -7.60 2.50 -12.58
C VAL A 21 -7.58 1.46 -13.71
N SER A 22 -7.75 1.90 -14.96
CA SER A 22 -7.65 1.04 -16.13
C SER A 22 -6.29 0.38 -16.32
N ASP A 23 -5.22 0.89 -15.70
CA ASP A 23 -3.87 0.31 -15.81
C ASP A 23 -3.73 -0.97 -14.96
N TYR A 24 -4.69 -1.27 -14.09
CA TYR A 24 -4.67 -2.43 -13.20
C TYR A 24 -5.38 -3.63 -13.80
N LYS A 25 -4.75 -4.80 -13.71
CA LYS A 25 -5.32 -6.11 -14.09
C LYS A 25 -6.20 -6.68 -12.97
N TYR A 26 -5.70 -6.61 -11.75
CA TYR A 26 -6.31 -7.24 -10.58
C TYR A 26 -7.04 -6.21 -9.72
N VAL A 27 -8.19 -6.60 -9.18
CA VAL A 27 -8.95 -5.79 -8.23
C VAL A 27 -9.36 -6.64 -7.03
N VAL A 28 -9.18 -6.11 -5.83
CA VAL A 28 -9.69 -6.70 -4.59
C VAL A 28 -10.93 -5.94 -4.17
N ILE A 29 -11.98 -6.68 -3.82
CA ILE A 29 -13.21 -6.14 -3.25
C ILE A 29 -13.31 -6.70 -1.82
N PRO A 30 -13.46 -5.86 -0.79
CA PRO A 30 -13.61 -6.34 0.57
C PRO A 30 -14.90 -7.13 0.73
N GLU A 31 -14.89 -8.11 1.64
CA GLU A 31 -16.10 -8.91 1.92
C GLU A 31 -17.26 -8.07 2.46
N LYS A 32 -16.95 -6.95 3.10
CA LYS A 32 -17.92 -5.99 3.64
C LYS A 32 -17.45 -4.55 3.43
N PHE A 33 -18.36 -3.71 2.95
CA PHE A 33 -18.11 -2.27 2.88
C PHE A 33 -18.35 -1.59 4.23
N GLN A 34 -17.33 -0.93 4.77
CA GLN A 34 -17.33 -0.41 6.15
C GLN A 34 -18.45 0.58 6.45
N THR A 35 -18.89 1.34 5.45
CA THR A 35 -19.93 2.37 5.62
C THR A 35 -21.34 1.82 5.65
N PHE A 36 -21.54 0.55 5.29
CA PHE A 36 -22.82 -0.14 5.35
C PHE A 36 -22.90 -0.92 6.67
N LYS A 37 -23.56 -0.34 7.67
CA LYS A 37 -23.53 -0.83 9.07
C LYS A 37 -24.00 -2.29 9.25
N ASN A 38 -25.04 -2.70 8.51
CA ASN A 38 -25.74 -3.98 8.75
C ASN A 38 -25.67 -4.93 7.55
N SER A 39 -25.87 -4.40 6.35
CA SER A 39 -25.82 -5.15 5.09
C SER A 39 -25.42 -4.21 3.97
N SER A 40 -24.54 -4.69 3.11
CA SER A 40 -24.16 -4.02 1.87
C SER A 40 -25.12 -4.30 0.72
N PHE A 41 -26.27 -4.95 0.96
CA PHE A 41 -27.31 -5.19 -0.06
C PHE A 41 -26.80 -5.90 -1.34
N GLY A 42 -25.81 -6.79 -1.21
CA GLY A 42 -25.23 -7.53 -2.33
C GLY A 42 -24.33 -6.69 -3.27
N LEU A 43 -23.98 -5.46 -2.89
CA LEU A 43 -23.16 -4.56 -3.69
C LEU A 43 -21.78 -5.14 -4.02
N GLU A 44 -21.20 -5.98 -3.16
CA GLU A 44 -19.92 -6.65 -3.40
C GLU A 44 -20.02 -7.56 -4.64
N ALA A 45 -21.07 -8.37 -4.70
CA ALA A 45 -21.32 -9.28 -5.82
C ALA A 45 -21.65 -8.50 -7.10
N SER A 46 -22.45 -7.44 -7.00
CA SER A 46 -22.76 -6.54 -8.12
C SER A 46 -21.52 -5.85 -8.67
N LEU A 47 -20.66 -5.33 -7.78
CA LEU A 47 -19.39 -4.71 -8.15
C LEU A 47 -18.46 -5.72 -8.82
N ALA A 48 -18.29 -6.91 -8.22
CA ALA A 48 -17.47 -7.98 -8.78
C ALA A 48 -17.93 -8.37 -10.19
N LYS A 49 -19.24 -8.55 -10.38
CA LYS A 49 -19.82 -8.87 -11.69
C LYS A 49 -19.55 -7.77 -12.71
N ALA A 50 -19.73 -6.51 -12.33
CA ALA A 50 -19.52 -5.38 -13.22
C ALA A 50 -18.04 -5.22 -13.60
N LEU A 51 -17.12 -5.36 -12.65
CA LEU A 51 -15.68 -5.26 -12.90
C LEU A 51 -15.16 -6.42 -13.75
N LYS A 52 -15.65 -7.65 -13.54
CA LYS A 52 -15.39 -8.77 -14.45
C LYS A 52 -15.85 -8.47 -15.87
N GLY A 53 -17.04 -7.88 -16.04
CA GLY A 53 -17.53 -7.41 -17.34
C GLY A 53 -16.65 -6.32 -17.98
N LYS A 54 -15.93 -5.55 -17.16
CA LYS A 54 -14.92 -4.56 -17.59
C LYS A 54 -13.50 -5.14 -17.73
N LYS A 55 -13.34 -6.46 -17.71
CA LYS A 55 -12.07 -7.20 -17.88
C LYS A 55 -11.09 -7.12 -16.69
N TYR A 56 -11.55 -6.74 -15.50
CA TYR A 56 -10.73 -6.86 -14.29
C TYR A 56 -10.81 -8.27 -13.73
N GLU A 57 -9.69 -8.78 -13.22
CA GLU A 57 -9.63 -10.03 -12.45
C GLU A 57 -9.91 -9.73 -10.97
N VAL A 58 -11.07 -10.16 -10.49
CA VAL A 58 -11.49 -9.94 -9.10
C VAL A 58 -10.84 -11.00 -8.21
N LEU A 59 -10.03 -10.54 -7.26
CA LEU A 59 -9.37 -11.34 -6.24
C LEU A 59 -10.10 -11.21 -4.90
N THR A 60 -9.90 -12.21 -4.04
CA THR A 60 -10.35 -12.18 -2.63
C THR A 60 -9.37 -11.36 -1.79
N GLU A 61 -9.72 -11.06 -0.54
CA GLU A 61 -8.78 -10.43 0.40
C GLU A 61 -7.65 -11.38 0.84
N ALA A 62 -7.82 -12.68 0.63
CA ALA A 62 -6.86 -13.72 0.99
C ALA A 62 -5.69 -13.77 0.00
N MET A 63 -4.59 -13.08 0.34
CA MET A 63 -3.39 -12.96 -0.51
C MET A 63 -2.72 -14.29 -0.86
N ASP A 64 -2.91 -15.34 -0.06
CA ASP A 64 -2.43 -16.70 -0.32
C ASP A 64 -3.10 -17.34 -1.55
N THR A 65 -4.31 -16.89 -1.89
CA THR A 65 -5.07 -17.37 -3.06
C THR A 65 -4.78 -16.57 -4.33
N TRP A 66 -3.97 -15.52 -4.24
CA TRP A 66 -3.68 -14.65 -5.39
C TRP A 66 -2.75 -15.35 -6.38
N PRO A 67 -2.89 -15.06 -7.70
CA PRO A 67 -1.92 -15.45 -8.70
C PRO A 67 -0.51 -14.95 -8.34
N ALA A 68 0.52 -15.71 -8.71
CA ALA A 68 1.92 -15.35 -8.44
C ALA A 68 2.25 -13.92 -8.92
N GLU A 69 1.79 -13.54 -10.13
CA GLU A 69 1.95 -12.18 -10.68
C GLU A 69 1.43 -11.07 -9.76
N ALA A 70 0.30 -11.29 -9.08
CA ALA A 70 -0.32 -10.34 -8.16
C ALA A 70 0.34 -10.37 -6.78
N ARG A 71 0.84 -11.53 -6.35
CA ARG A 71 1.57 -11.72 -5.09
C ARG A 71 2.97 -11.11 -5.12
N ASP A 72 3.69 -11.33 -6.21
CA ASP A 72 5.07 -10.88 -6.40
C ASP A 72 5.13 -9.37 -6.64
N ASN A 73 4.04 -8.79 -7.16
CA ASN A 73 3.87 -7.34 -7.24
C ASN A 73 2.46 -6.93 -6.81
N SER A 74 2.28 -6.73 -5.50
CA SER A 74 1.00 -6.31 -4.91
C SER A 74 0.51 -4.94 -5.40
N CYS A 75 1.39 -4.12 -5.98
CA CYS A 75 0.99 -2.84 -6.58
C CYS A 75 0.34 -2.97 -7.95
N ASN A 76 0.30 -4.19 -8.53
CA ASN A 76 -0.54 -4.49 -9.68
C ASN A 76 -2.00 -4.78 -9.30
N VAL A 77 -2.32 -4.70 -8.01
CA VAL A 77 -3.66 -4.93 -7.45
C VAL A 77 -4.24 -3.62 -6.93
N VAL A 78 -5.43 -3.28 -7.40
CA VAL A 78 -6.18 -2.12 -6.91
C VAL A 78 -7.27 -2.57 -5.93
N ASN A 79 -7.54 -1.79 -4.89
CA ASN A 79 -8.62 -2.06 -3.95
C ASN A 79 -9.84 -1.25 -4.36
N ALA A 80 -10.99 -1.89 -4.58
CA ALA A 80 -12.24 -1.23 -4.90
C ALA A 80 -13.19 -1.25 -3.69
N GLU A 81 -13.71 -0.08 -3.32
CA GLU A 81 -14.59 0.10 -2.16
C GLU A 81 -15.82 0.91 -2.55
N VAL A 82 -16.99 0.52 -2.04
CA VAL A 82 -18.23 1.30 -2.15
C VAL A 82 -18.53 1.95 -0.82
N ILE A 83 -18.64 3.28 -0.85
CA ILE A 83 -18.95 4.10 0.31
C ILE A 83 -20.40 4.57 0.20
N ASN A 84 -21.16 4.44 1.29
CA ASN A 84 -22.49 5.01 1.43
C ASN A 84 -22.39 6.52 1.68
N ASP A 85 -22.78 7.32 0.69
CA ASP A 85 -22.83 8.78 0.79
C ASP A 85 -24.21 9.19 1.30
N LYS A 86 -24.30 9.38 2.63
CA LYS A 86 -25.56 9.59 3.33
C LYS A 86 -26.39 10.70 2.68
N SER A 87 -27.66 10.41 2.40
CA SER A 87 -28.64 11.37 1.89
C SER A 87 -30.02 11.04 2.45
N LEU A 88 -30.85 12.06 2.67
CA LEU A 88 -32.16 11.91 3.33
C LEU A 88 -33.25 11.35 2.42
N PHE A 89 -33.17 11.62 1.12
CA PHE A 89 -34.25 11.33 0.17
C PHE A 89 -33.84 10.43 -1.00
N THR A 90 -32.57 10.06 -1.08
CA THR A 90 -31.98 9.39 -2.24
C THR A 90 -30.91 8.42 -1.79
N ASN A 91 -30.67 7.37 -2.56
CA ASN A 91 -29.56 6.46 -2.34
C ASN A 91 -28.34 6.96 -3.09
N LYS A 92 -27.23 7.26 -2.40
CA LYS A 92 -25.98 7.68 -3.04
C LYS A 92 -24.83 6.79 -2.61
N VAL A 93 -23.95 6.53 -3.56
CA VAL A 93 -22.71 5.78 -3.32
C VAL A 93 -21.53 6.52 -3.93
N ILE A 94 -20.37 6.31 -3.32
CA ILE A 94 -19.08 6.72 -3.86
C ILE A 94 -18.27 5.44 -4.09
N LEU A 95 -17.95 5.15 -5.34
CA LEU A 95 -17.04 4.08 -5.73
C LEU A 95 -15.61 4.63 -5.73
N GLN A 96 -14.76 4.08 -4.88
CA GLN A 96 -13.35 4.45 -4.79
C GLN A 96 -12.45 3.29 -5.18
N PHE A 97 -11.35 3.63 -5.86
CA PHE A 97 -10.24 2.72 -6.10
C PHE A 97 -8.99 3.25 -5.41
N LYS A 98 -8.32 2.38 -4.65
CA LYS A 98 -7.12 2.69 -3.89
C LYS A 98 -5.96 1.83 -4.37
N ASP A 99 -4.79 2.46 -4.55
CA ASP A 99 -3.56 1.76 -4.86
C ASP A 99 -3.02 0.95 -3.67
N CYS A 100 -1.87 0.28 -3.86
CA CYS A 100 -1.17 -0.43 -2.79
C CYS A 100 -0.72 0.48 -1.63
N SER A 101 -0.59 1.78 -1.87
CA SER A 101 -0.26 2.80 -0.85
C SER A 101 -1.51 3.35 -0.15
N LYS A 102 -2.70 2.78 -0.40
CA LYS A 102 -4.00 3.21 0.11
C LYS A 102 -4.42 4.61 -0.34
N LYS A 103 -3.78 5.14 -1.39
CA LYS A 103 -4.15 6.42 -1.98
C LYS A 103 -5.31 6.21 -2.93
N VAL A 104 -6.34 7.06 -2.83
CA VAL A 104 -7.45 7.07 -3.78
C VAL A 104 -6.93 7.55 -5.13
N ILE A 105 -6.94 6.67 -6.12
CA ILE A 105 -6.50 6.95 -7.50
C ILE A 105 -7.69 7.23 -8.43
N PHE A 106 -8.90 6.86 -8.01
CA PHE A 106 -10.13 7.18 -8.73
C PHE A 106 -11.30 7.20 -7.75
N GLU A 107 -12.21 8.13 -8.00
CA GLU A 107 -13.46 8.26 -7.29
C GLU A 107 -14.57 8.56 -8.29
N SER A 108 -15.71 7.88 -8.15
CA SER A 108 -16.91 8.20 -8.90
C SER A 108 -18.14 8.12 -8.00
N LYS A 109 -19.12 8.98 -8.27
CA LYS A 109 -20.35 9.09 -7.49
C LYS A 109 -21.53 8.61 -8.31
N GLY A 110 -22.45 7.94 -7.65
CA GLY A 110 -23.71 7.52 -8.24
C GLY A 110 -24.88 7.83 -7.32
N ARG A 111 -26.05 8.09 -7.91
CA ARG A 111 -27.25 8.51 -7.18
C ARG A 111 -28.50 7.86 -7.78
N SER A 112 -29.26 7.17 -6.95
CA SER A 112 -30.59 6.70 -7.34
C SER A 112 -31.68 7.45 -6.57
N ASP A 113 -32.77 7.76 -7.27
CA ASP A 113 -33.99 8.29 -6.68
C ASP A 113 -34.98 7.15 -6.31
N ILE A 114 -34.63 5.89 -6.58
CA ILE A 114 -35.33 4.70 -6.05
C ILE A 114 -35.15 4.67 -4.53
N LYS A 115 -36.25 4.52 -3.78
CA LYS A 115 -36.24 4.63 -2.31
C LYS A 115 -35.85 3.33 -1.64
N GLU A 116 -36.21 2.20 -2.24
CA GLU A 116 -35.89 0.85 -1.81
C GLU A 116 -34.37 0.68 -1.79
N PHE A 117 -33.79 0.40 -0.62
CA PHE A 117 -32.33 0.43 -0.44
C PHE A 117 -31.58 -0.54 -1.34
N GLU A 118 -32.05 -1.77 -1.46
CA GLU A 118 -31.37 -2.80 -2.26
C GLU A 118 -31.33 -2.41 -3.74
N GLU A 119 -32.46 -2.01 -4.30
CA GLU A 119 -32.55 -1.58 -5.70
C GLU A 119 -31.86 -0.23 -5.93
N GLY A 120 -32.07 0.72 -5.03
CA GLY A 120 -31.53 2.07 -5.13
C GLY A 120 -30.01 2.14 -4.98
N PHE A 121 -29.41 1.37 -4.07
CA PHE A 121 -27.95 1.30 -4.00
C PHE A 121 -27.35 0.53 -5.19
N ALA A 122 -28.00 -0.53 -5.66
CA ALA A 122 -27.56 -1.24 -6.85
C ALA A 122 -27.60 -0.34 -8.11
N ASP A 123 -28.65 0.48 -8.24
CA ASP A 123 -28.78 1.47 -9.32
C ASP A 123 -27.74 2.61 -9.19
N ALA A 124 -27.56 3.15 -7.98
CA ALA A 124 -26.52 4.15 -7.73
C ALA A 124 -25.12 3.60 -8.08
N LEU A 125 -24.83 2.35 -7.73
CA LEU A 125 -23.56 1.71 -8.09
C LEU A 125 -23.38 1.57 -9.60
N LYS A 126 -24.43 1.21 -10.36
CA LYS A 126 -24.38 1.17 -11.83
C LYS A 126 -23.99 2.53 -12.41
N GLN A 127 -24.54 3.61 -11.88
CA GLN A 127 -24.19 4.96 -12.31
C GLN A 127 -22.72 5.30 -12.03
N ALA A 128 -22.23 5.00 -10.82
CA ALA A 128 -20.81 5.22 -10.48
C ALA A 128 -19.85 4.40 -11.36
N LEU A 129 -20.28 3.22 -11.83
CA LEU A 129 -19.49 2.35 -12.70
C LEU A 129 -19.40 2.83 -14.16
N THR A 130 -20.24 3.78 -14.60
CA THR A 130 -20.22 4.28 -15.99
C THR A 130 -18.90 4.95 -16.35
N THR A 131 -18.29 5.64 -15.39
CA THR A 131 -17.01 6.36 -15.55
C THR A 131 -15.79 5.45 -15.40
N VAL A 132 -15.98 4.20 -14.95
CA VAL A 132 -14.88 3.24 -14.79
C VAL A 132 -14.55 2.66 -16.17
N GLY A 133 -13.34 2.91 -16.65
CA GLY A 133 -12.84 2.34 -17.90
C GLY A 133 -12.65 0.82 -17.80
N ASN A 134 -12.59 0.15 -18.95
CA ASN A 134 -12.16 -1.24 -19.02
C ASN A 134 -10.72 -1.37 -18.52
N SER A 135 -10.39 -2.54 -17.95
CA SER A 135 -9.00 -2.89 -17.68
C SER A 135 -8.27 -2.99 -19.01
N SER A 136 -7.16 -2.28 -19.09
CA SER A 136 -6.17 -2.31 -20.16
C SER A 136 -4.80 -2.27 -19.49
N PRO A 137 -4.37 -3.40 -18.89
CA PRO A 137 -3.15 -3.43 -18.10
C PRO A 137 -1.98 -2.99 -18.95
N VAL A 138 -1.38 -1.86 -18.58
CA VAL A 138 -0.05 -1.53 -19.07
C VAL A 138 0.89 -2.41 -18.28
N ALA A 139 1.96 -2.92 -18.89
CA ALA A 139 3.02 -3.55 -18.12
C ALA A 139 3.54 -2.51 -17.13
N MET A 140 3.05 -2.56 -15.88
CA MET A 140 3.66 -1.87 -14.76
C MET A 140 5.01 -2.52 -14.63
N LEU A 141 6.00 -1.90 -15.25
CA LEU A 141 7.38 -2.32 -15.13
C LEU A 141 7.62 -2.48 -13.63
N PRO A 142 8.08 -3.64 -13.16
CA PRO A 142 8.61 -3.69 -11.81
C PRO A 142 9.58 -2.52 -11.70
N ALA A 143 9.50 -1.74 -10.61
CA ALA A 143 10.60 -0.86 -10.27
C ALA A 143 11.84 -1.73 -10.32
N ARG A 144 12.71 -1.48 -11.32
CA ARG A 144 13.66 -2.44 -11.87
C ARG A 144 14.28 -3.33 -10.79
N THR A 145 13.74 -4.53 -10.64
CA THR A 145 14.53 -5.66 -10.18
C THR A 145 15.08 -6.24 -11.46
N SER A 146 16.37 -5.97 -11.72
CA SER A 146 17.12 -6.69 -12.74
C SER A 146 16.95 -8.18 -12.45
N GLU A 147 16.19 -8.89 -13.28
CA GLU A 147 16.18 -10.34 -13.31
C GLU A 147 17.57 -10.78 -13.76
N VAL A 148 18.44 -11.08 -12.79
CA VAL A 148 19.55 -11.99 -13.01
C VAL A 148 18.92 -13.37 -13.03
N THR A 149 18.70 -13.88 -14.24
CA THR A 149 18.46 -15.29 -14.50
C THR A 149 19.57 -16.10 -13.82
N GLN A 150 19.22 -16.84 -12.77
CA GLN A 150 20.10 -17.84 -12.19
C GLN A 150 20.27 -18.96 -13.22
N ASN A 151 21.39 -18.94 -13.93
CA ASN A 151 22.02 -20.18 -14.37
C ASN A 151 23.25 -20.39 -13.50
N VAL A 152 23.20 -21.46 -12.71
CA VAL A 152 24.24 -21.88 -11.78
C VAL A 152 25.44 -22.36 -12.58
N GLN A 153 26.56 -21.63 -12.56
CA GLN A 153 27.87 -22.27 -12.58
C GLN A 153 28.95 -21.43 -11.87
N LYS A 154 29.27 -21.91 -10.66
CA LYS A 154 30.54 -21.86 -9.94
C LYS A 154 31.75 -21.48 -10.81
N THR A 155 32.49 -20.43 -10.45
CA THR A 155 33.97 -20.39 -10.32
C THR A 155 34.46 -19.10 -9.64
N VAL A 156 35.22 -19.34 -8.57
CA VAL A 156 36.21 -18.62 -7.76
C VAL A 156 37.00 -17.45 -8.41
N SER A 157 37.42 -16.50 -7.53
CA SER A 157 38.53 -15.52 -7.65
C SER A 157 38.33 -14.32 -8.57
N GLU A 158 38.73 -13.08 -8.28
CA GLU A 158 39.44 -12.45 -7.14
C GLU A 158 39.24 -10.92 -7.20
N SER A 159 39.52 -10.25 -6.09
CA SER A 159 39.54 -8.79 -5.84
C SER A 159 40.49 -7.98 -6.76
N PRO A 160 40.51 -6.61 -6.79
CA PRO A 160 40.45 -5.71 -5.61
C PRO A 160 39.65 -4.37 -5.69
N VAL A 161 39.00 -4.08 -4.55
CA VAL A 161 39.07 -2.88 -3.68
C VAL A 161 39.15 -1.46 -4.30
N SER A 162 38.15 -0.61 -4.01
CA SER A 162 38.27 0.62 -3.17
C SER A 162 36.95 1.42 -3.11
N SER A 163 36.22 1.33 -1.98
CA SER A 163 35.97 2.39 -0.97
C SER A 163 34.91 3.45 -1.37
N ALA A 164 33.77 3.59 -0.70
CA ALA A 164 33.64 3.83 0.74
C ALA A 164 32.33 3.29 1.38
N ALA A 165 32.44 2.73 2.58
CA ALA A 165 31.35 2.48 3.54
C ALA A 165 31.16 3.69 4.47
N PRO A 166 30.00 3.79 5.18
CA PRO A 166 29.83 3.07 6.45
C PRO A 166 28.53 2.23 6.43
N SER A 167 28.56 0.91 6.65
CA SER A 167 28.49 0.19 7.95
C SER A 167 27.36 0.62 8.90
N ALA A 168 26.54 -0.37 9.32
CA ALA A 168 25.44 -0.34 10.31
C ALA A 168 24.00 -0.12 9.81
N ASN A 169 23.49 -0.98 8.92
CA ASN A 169 22.04 -1.16 8.70
C ASN A 169 21.48 -2.44 9.35
N ILE A 170 22.29 -3.19 10.09
CA ILE A 170 21.86 -4.39 10.80
C ILE A 170 21.79 -4.08 12.29
N TYR A 171 20.65 -4.40 12.90
CA TYR A 171 20.33 -4.17 14.29
C TYR A 171 19.99 -5.50 14.97
N SER A 172 20.48 -5.73 16.19
CA SER A 172 20.20 -6.95 16.93
C SER A 172 19.86 -6.70 18.39
N ASN A 173 18.94 -7.49 18.93
CA ASN A 173 18.60 -7.54 20.36
C ASN A 173 19.15 -8.82 21.04
N GLY A 174 20.06 -9.54 20.38
CA GLY A 174 20.60 -10.84 20.84
C GLY A 174 19.71 -12.05 20.57
N LYS A 175 18.42 -11.86 20.27
CA LYS A 175 17.48 -12.93 19.86
C LYS A 175 17.21 -12.92 18.35
N SER A 176 17.20 -11.73 17.76
CA SER A 176 16.88 -11.51 16.36
C SER A 176 17.88 -10.53 15.75
N GLU A 177 18.09 -10.70 14.44
CA GLU A 177 18.93 -9.82 13.63
C GLU A 177 18.05 -9.23 12.53
N LEU A 178 17.90 -7.90 12.55
CA LEU A 178 16.95 -7.17 11.74
C LEU A 178 17.68 -6.12 10.92
N GLN A 179 17.36 -6.05 9.64
CA GLN A 179 17.82 -5.00 8.77
C GLN A 179 16.90 -3.79 8.86
N LYS A 180 17.48 -2.61 9.08
CA LYS A 180 16.78 -1.33 8.93
C LYS A 180 16.74 -0.96 7.47
N ILE A 181 15.53 -0.77 6.95
CA ILE A 181 15.29 -0.39 5.55
C ILE A 181 14.47 0.91 5.59
N GLN A 182 15.01 1.96 4.98
CA GLN A 182 14.29 3.22 4.81
C GLN A 182 13.27 3.05 3.67
N VAL A 183 11.99 3.30 3.94
CA VAL A 183 10.91 3.22 2.94
C VAL A 183 10.73 4.58 2.28
N ASP A 184 10.65 5.63 3.09
CA ASP A 184 10.58 7.02 2.66
C ASP A 184 11.06 7.96 3.78
N ASN A 185 11.02 9.28 3.59
CA ASN A 185 11.51 10.25 4.59
C ASN A 185 10.78 10.23 5.94
N SER A 186 9.57 9.68 5.98
CA SER A 186 8.68 9.61 7.15
C SER A 186 8.52 8.18 7.70
N GLN A 187 9.11 7.18 7.03
CA GLN A 187 8.89 5.78 7.36
C GLN A 187 10.13 4.91 7.13
N PHE A 188 10.43 4.05 8.10
CA PHE A 188 11.38 2.95 7.93
C PHE A 188 10.83 1.67 8.54
N ILE A 189 11.41 0.54 8.18
CA ILE A 189 11.03 -0.79 8.70
C ILE A 189 12.25 -1.49 9.28
N LEU A 190 11.97 -2.41 10.21
CA LEU A 190 12.89 -3.47 10.61
C LEU A 190 12.39 -4.78 10.01
N ALA A 191 13.25 -5.49 9.27
CA ALA A 191 12.90 -6.74 8.60
C ALA A 191 13.94 -7.83 8.88
N SER A 192 13.49 -9.07 9.04
CA SER A 192 14.38 -10.24 9.12
C SER A 192 14.71 -10.76 7.73
N SER A 193 15.96 -11.18 7.51
CA SER A 193 16.42 -11.82 6.28
C SER A 193 15.53 -13.04 5.97
N GLY A 194 14.82 -13.02 4.83
CA GLY A 194 13.94 -14.11 4.39
C GLY A 194 12.48 -14.04 4.84
N SER A 195 12.07 -12.98 5.56
CA SER A 195 10.65 -12.74 5.88
C SER A 195 10.04 -11.70 4.95
N SER A 196 8.88 -11.99 4.36
CA SER A 196 8.08 -11.03 3.59
C SER A 196 7.28 -10.07 4.49
N VAL A 197 7.18 -10.37 5.79
CA VAL A 197 6.52 -9.50 6.79
C VAL A 197 7.59 -8.75 7.59
N PRO A 198 7.54 -7.40 7.64
CA PRO A 198 8.45 -6.64 8.48
C PRO A 198 8.19 -6.94 9.95
N PHE A 199 9.24 -7.03 10.73
CA PHE A 199 9.15 -7.19 12.18
C PHE A 199 8.42 -6.01 12.83
N ALA A 200 8.75 -4.80 12.37
CA ALA A 200 8.12 -3.58 12.84
C ALA A 200 8.20 -2.47 11.78
N VAL A 201 7.17 -1.64 11.74
CA VAL A 201 7.03 -0.50 10.83
C VAL A 201 7.00 0.79 11.63
N PHE A 202 7.95 1.70 11.40
CA PHE A 202 8.14 2.94 12.15
C PHE A 202 7.69 4.13 11.31
N LYS A 203 6.76 4.93 11.83
CA LYS A 203 6.32 6.19 11.22
C LYS A 203 6.70 7.38 12.09
N THR A 204 7.28 8.41 11.50
CA THR A 204 7.70 9.63 12.21
C THR A 204 6.51 10.30 12.90
N THR A 205 6.73 10.80 14.12
CA THR A 205 5.77 11.66 14.82
C THR A 205 6.20 13.13 14.72
N SER A 206 5.41 14.03 15.33
CA SER A 206 5.78 15.43 15.50
C SER A 206 7.00 15.63 16.41
N LYS A 207 7.37 14.63 17.21
CA LYS A 207 8.56 14.66 18.07
C LYS A 207 9.72 13.97 17.36
N LYS A 208 10.85 14.69 17.28
CA LYS A 208 12.10 14.17 16.70
C LYS A 208 12.50 12.86 17.38
N ASP A 209 12.92 11.89 16.58
CA ASP A 209 13.41 10.57 17.00
C ASP A 209 12.40 9.72 17.79
N VAL A 210 11.10 10.05 17.69
CA VAL A 210 9.99 9.25 18.24
C VAL A 210 9.04 8.84 17.11
N PHE A 211 8.64 7.58 17.13
CA PHE A 211 7.90 6.91 16.07
C PHE A 211 6.65 6.22 16.60
N ILE A 212 5.59 6.23 15.79
CA ILE A 212 4.50 5.26 15.94
C ILE A 212 4.95 3.97 15.27
N VAL A 213 4.94 2.88 16.02
CA VAL A 213 5.43 1.57 15.59
C VAL A 213 4.25 0.63 15.44
N LYS A 214 4.11 0.01 14.27
CA LYS A 214 3.19 -1.12 14.06
C LYS A 214 4.00 -2.41 14.02
N LEU A 215 3.74 -3.31 14.96
CA LEU A 215 4.39 -4.62 15.07
C LEU A 215 3.81 -5.63 14.06
N ALA A 216 4.51 -6.73 13.84
CA ALA A 216 4.08 -7.80 12.93
C ALA A 216 2.72 -8.42 13.30
N ASP A 217 2.35 -8.42 14.58
CA ASP A 217 1.05 -8.88 15.08
C ASP A 217 -0.10 -7.88 14.85
N GLY A 218 0.22 -6.70 14.30
CA GLY A 218 -0.73 -5.63 14.03
C GLY A 218 -0.91 -4.62 15.16
N ASN A 219 -0.36 -4.87 16.35
CA ASN A 219 -0.44 -3.96 17.49
C ASN A 219 0.38 -2.69 17.24
N THR A 220 -0.13 -1.56 17.77
CA THR A 220 0.53 -0.26 17.64
C THR A 220 1.13 0.15 18.98
N THR A 221 2.39 0.59 18.95
CA THR A 221 3.14 1.05 20.11
C THR A 221 4.05 2.23 19.73
N ILE A 222 4.94 2.63 20.64
CA ILE A 222 5.92 3.69 20.44
C ILE A 222 7.32 3.09 20.33
N GLY A 223 8.12 3.66 19.45
CA GLY A 223 9.54 3.41 19.36
C GLY A 223 10.32 4.71 19.24
N TYR A 224 11.59 4.69 19.60
CA TYR A 224 12.44 5.86 19.59
C TYR A 224 13.90 5.48 19.39
N PHE A 225 14.71 6.46 18.98
CA PHE A 225 16.17 6.28 19.01
C PHE A 225 16.72 6.68 20.37
N GLU A 226 17.56 5.82 20.95
CA GLU A 226 18.27 6.08 22.21
C GLU A 226 19.74 5.68 22.05
N ASN A 227 20.65 6.65 22.08
CA ASN A 227 22.09 6.44 21.91
C ASN A 227 22.47 5.66 20.62
N GLY A 228 21.76 5.94 19.51
CA GLY A 228 21.97 5.25 18.23
C GLY A 228 21.32 3.87 18.12
N ASN A 229 20.66 3.39 19.18
CA ASN A 229 19.89 2.15 19.18
C ASN A 229 18.42 2.41 18.84
N ILE A 230 17.74 1.41 18.28
CA ILE A 230 16.30 1.43 18.11
C ILE A 230 15.67 0.80 19.34
N VAL A 231 14.81 1.54 20.02
CA VAL A 231 14.04 1.04 21.17
C VAL A 231 12.57 0.95 20.77
N ILE A 232 11.92 -0.16 21.12
CA ILE A 232 10.48 -0.35 20.98
C ILE A 232 9.91 -0.63 22.37
N ASP A 233 8.88 0.12 22.77
CA ASP A 233 8.13 -0.18 23.99
C ASP A 233 7.11 -1.28 23.65
N ILE A 234 7.26 -2.47 24.21
CA ILE A 234 6.34 -3.60 23.98
C ILE A 234 5.28 -3.58 25.09
N PRO A 235 3.98 -3.43 24.77
CA PRO A 235 2.91 -3.45 25.77
C PRO A 235 2.80 -4.84 26.42
N GLN A 236 2.64 -4.86 27.74
CA GLN A 236 2.45 -6.05 28.55
C GLN A 236 0.99 -6.17 29.01
N ALA A 237 0.56 -7.39 29.34
CA ALA A 237 -0.82 -7.68 29.73
C ALA A 237 -1.26 -6.97 31.04
N ASP A 238 -0.31 -6.52 31.85
CA ASP A 238 -0.53 -5.78 33.10
C ASP A 238 -0.65 -4.25 32.91
N GLY A 239 -0.65 -3.78 31.65
CA GLY A 239 -0.73 -2.37 31.30
C GLY A 239 0.61 -1.62 31.39
N ARG A 240 1.72 -2.31 31.66
CA ARG A 240 3.07 -1.73 31.60
C ARG A 240 3.69 -1.93 30.21
N SER A 241 4.84 -1.30 29.99
CA SER A 241 5.62 -1.49 28.76
C SER A 241 7.02 -1.99 29.10
N SER A 242 7.50 -2.97 28.33
CA SER A 242 8.88 -3.46 28.40
C SER A 242 9.68 -2.93 27.23
N LYS A 243 10.92 -2.48 27.46
CA LYS A 243 11.78 -1.99 26.40
C LYS A 243 12.46 -3.15 25.67
N GLU A 244 12.34 -3.20 24.35
CA GLU A 244 13.22 -3.98 23.49
C GLU A 244 14.23 -3.06 22.80
N VAL A 245 15.51 -3.35 22.97
CA VAL A 245 16.61 -2.53 22.44
C VAL A 245 17.34 -3.30 21.35
N PHE A 246 17.32 -2.76 20.14
CA PHE A 246 18.06 -3.25 19.00
C PHE A 246 19.30 -2.38 18.78
N LYS A 247 20.47 -2.97 18.94
CA LYS A 247 21.77 -2.30 18.81
C LYS A 247 22.29 -2.46 17.39
N GLY A 248 22.71 -1.36 16.77
CA GLY A 248 23.37 -1.40 15.47
C GLY A 248 24.71 -2.15 15.57
N LYS A 249 24.99 -3.02 14.58
CA LYS A 249 26.29 -3.69 14.41
C LYS A 249 27.13 -3.02 13.33
#